data_AF-A0A931BHV7-F1
#
_entry.id   AF-A0A931BHV7-F1
#
_cell.length_a   1.000
_cell.length_b   1.000
_cell.length_c   1.000
_cell.angle_alpha   90.00
_cell.angle_beta   90.00
_cell.angle_gamma   90.00
#
_symmetry.space_group_name_H-M   'P 1'
#
loop_
_entity.id
_entity.type
_entity.pdbx_description
1 polymer ?
#
loop_
_entity_poly.entity_id
_entity_poly.type
_entity_poly.pdbx_seq_one_letter_code
_entity_poly.pdbx_strand_id
1 'polypeptide(L)'
;MEKLRANQPLTPKDQTVNQQGLASVVLSLHQQLDAAVAEAYAWPPALPDAEILTRLVRLNHERAREEQAGHVRYLRPAYQAKGNKEQGIGNTATQADLALAASPVPSAPIPFPTELAQQMQALRDAVGQAGQPVTAAQVAAQFRRVKADKVLPLLNTLAALSLLRETAAGQFAP
;
A
#
# COMPACT_ATOMS: atom_id res chain seq x y z
N MET A 1 12.69 -26.39 -3.82
CA MET A 1 11.29 -26.36 -4.31
C MET A 1 11.22 -26.44 -5.82
N GLU A 2 11.99 -25.66 -6.57
CA GLU A 2 11.96 -25.66 -8.04
C GLU A 2 12.21 -27.04 -8.67
N LYS A 3 13.23 -27.77 -8.22
CA LYS A 3 13.48 -29.15 -8.68
C LYS A 3 12.30 -30.10 -8.42
N LEU A 4 11.62 -29.96 -7.28
CA LEU A 4 10.43 -30.75 -6.94
C LEU A 4 9.24 -30.37 -7.85
N ARG A 5 9.02 -29.07 -8.09
CA ARG A 5 7.97 -28.59 -9.01
C ARG A 5 8.20 -29.06 -10.44
N ALA A 6 9.45 -29.11 -10.88
CA ALA A 6 9.84 -29.55 -12.21
C ALA A 6 9.99 -31.09 -12.34
N ASN A 7 9.67 -31.87 -11.30
CA ASN A 7 9.88 -33.32 -11.24
C ASN A 7 11.31 -33.77 -11.60
N GLN A 8 12.32 -32.95 -11.28
CA GLN A 8 13.72 -33.29 -11.52
C GLN A 8 14.26 -34.20 -10.41
N PRO A 9 15.16 -35.15 -10.74
CA PRO A 9 15.77 -36.02 -9.74
C PRO A 9 16.60 -35.21 -8.73
N LEU A 10 16.44 -35.54 -7.45
CA LEU A 10 17.16 -34.89 -6.35
C LEU A 10 18.51 -35.58 -6.14
N THR A 11 19.59 -34.80 -6.12
CA THR A 11 20.91 -35.28 -5.68
C THR A 11 20.91 -35.60 -4.19
N PRO A 12 21.88 -36.38 -3.65
CA PRO A 12 21.95 -36.68 -2.22
C PRO A 12 21.98 -35.43 -1.33
N LYS A 13 22.68 -34.38 -1.77
CA LYS A 13 22.71 -33.08 -1.08
C LYS A 13 21.35 -32.39 -1.12
N ASP A 14 20.65 -32.43 -2.25
CA ASP A 14 19.30 -31.86 -2.39
C ASP A 14 18.27 -32.61 -1.53
N GLN A 15 18.43 -33.93 -1.36
CA GLN A 15 17.57 -34.74 -0.50
C GLN A 15 17.71 -34.34 0.97
N THR A 16 18.94 -34.16 1.47
CA THR A 16 19.19 -33.67 2.83
C THR A 16 18.55 -32.30 3.06
N VAL A 17 18.70 -31.38 2.10
CA VAL A 17 18.08 -30.05 2.17
C VAL A 17 16.55 -30.13 2.13
N ASN A 18 15.97 -31.01 1.31
CA ASN A 18 14.53 -31.24 1.26
C ASN A 18 14.00 -31.76 2.60
N GLN A 19 14.69 -32.71 3.23
CA GLN A 19 14.28 -33.27 4.53
C GLN A 19 14.39 -32.24 5.65
N GLN A 20 15.51 -31.52 5.74
CA GLN A 20 15.72 -30.50 6.78
C GLN A 20 14.78 -29.31 6.61
N GLY A 21 14.55 -28.88 5.37
CA GLY A 21 13.67 -27.76 5.04
C GLY A 21 12.21 -28.14 4.83
N LEU A 22 11.85 -29.43 4.96
CA LEU A 22 10.52 -29.98 4.70
C LEU A 22 9.90 -29.50 3.38
N ALA A 23 10.72 -29.36 2.34
CA ALA A 23 10.33 -28.71 1.09
C ALA A 23 9.18 -29.45 0.39
N SER A 24 9.17 -30.79 0.45
CA SER A 24 8.05 -31.60 -0.06
C SER A 24 6.72 -31.33 0.65
N VAL A 25 6.74 -31.09 1.97
CA VAL A 25 5.54 -30.79 2.75
C VAL A 25 4.99 -29.42 2.36
N VAL A 26 5.86 -28.42 2.27
CA VAL A 26 5.48 -27.07 1.81
C VAL A 26 4.87 -27.14 0.41
N LEU A 27 5.42 -27.96 -0.49
CA LEU A 27 4.89 -28.09 -1.85
C LEU A 27 3.49 -28.69 -1.85
N SER A 28 3.28 -29.74 -1.05
CA SER A 28 1.97 -30.37 -0.88
C SER A 28 0.94 -29.39 -0.32
N LEU A 29 1.31 -28.58 0.67
CA LEU A 29 0.43 -27.56 1.24
C LEU A 29 0.06 -26.47 0.22
N HIS A 30 1.01 -26.03 -0.61
CA HIS A 30 0.70 -25.12 -1.72
C HIS A 30 -0.29 -25.74 -2.70
N GLN A 31 -0.07 -27.00 -3.11
CA GLN A 31 -0.98 -27.68 -4.03
C GLN A 31 -2.39 -27.84 -3.46
N GLN A 32 -2.51 -28.15 -2.16
CA GLN A 32 -3.80 -28.24 -1.47
C GLN A 32 -4.50 -26.87 -1.41
N LEU A 33 -3.74 -25.80 -1.15
CA LEU A 33 -4.28 -24.45 -1.12
C LEU A 33 -4.73 -24.01 -2.52
N ASP A 34 -3.93 -24.26 -3.56
CA ASP A 34 -4.27 -23.92 -4.94
C ASP A 34 -5.56 -24.65 -5.39
N ALA A 35 -5.70 -25.92 -5.03
CA ALA A 35 -6.91 -26.69 -5.31
C ALA A 35 -8.14 -26.13 -4.57
N ALA A 36 -8.01 -25.80 -3.28
CA ALA A 36 -9.09 -25.21 -2.49
C ALA A 36 -9.49 -23.81 -2.99
N VAL A 37 -8.54 -23.01 -3.45
CA VAL A 37 -8.80 -21.71 -4.07
C VAL A 37 -9.53 -21.90 -5.39
N ALA A 38 -9.07 -22.82 -6.25
CA ALA A 38 -9.75 -23.12 -7.51
C ALA A 38 -11.20 -23.56 -7.25
N GLU A 39 -11.43 -24.45 -6.29
CA GLU A 39 -12.77 -24.88 -5.88
C GLU A 39 -13.65 -23.70 -5.40
N ALA A 40 -13.12 -22.82 -4.55
CA ALA A 40 -13.84 -21.66 -4.03
C ALA A 40 -14.31 -20.69 -5.14
N TYR A 41 -13.54 -20.58 -6.22
CA TYR A 41 -13.91 -19.81 -7.41
C TYR A 41 -14.63 -20.63 -8.49
N ALA A 42 -14.91 -21.92 -8.24
CA ALA A 42 -15.45 -22.88 -9.20
C ALA A 42 -14.62 -22.97 -10.50
N TRP A 43 -13.30 -22.91 -10.36
CA TRP A 43 -12.33 -23.02 -11.45
C TRP A 43 -11.76 -24.44 -11.55
N PRO A 44 -11.37 -24.90 -12.76
CA PRO A 44 -10.61 -26.13 -12.91
C PRO A 44 -9.31 -26.09 -12.08
N PRO A 45 -8.89 -27.22 -11.47
CA PRO A 45 -7.73 -27.26 -10.58
C PRO A 45 -6.39 -27.11 -11.30
N ALA A 46 -6.35 -27.31 -12.62
CA ALA A 46 -5.13 -27.21 -13.44
C ALA A 46 -5.36 -26.23 -14.59
N LEU A 47 -5.40 -24.93 -14.27
CA LEU A 47 -5.45 -23.85 -15.26
C LEU A 47 -4.03 -23.35 -15.57
N PRO A 48 -3.72 -22.99 -16.83
CA PRO A 48 -2.47 -22.31 -17.14
C PRO A 48 -2.50 -20.87 -16.60
N ASP A 49 -1.33 -20.35 -16.22
CA ASP A 49 -1.17 -19.03 -15.60
C ASP A 49 -1.84 -17.91 -16.40
N ALA A 50 -1.73 -17.92 -17.73
CA ALA A 50 -2.34 -16.92 -18.60
C ALA A 50 -3.88 -16.88 -18.50
N GLU A 51 -4.51 -18.05 -18.35
CA GLU A 51 -5.95 -18.17 -18.20
C GLU A 51 -6.39 -17.73 -16.79
N ILE A 52 -5.61 -18.06 -15.76
CA ILE A 52 -5.80 -17.56 -14.39
C ILE A 52 -5.80 -16.03 -14.38
N LEU A 53 -4.77 -15.41 -14.99
CA LEU A 53 -4.66 -13.96 -15.08
C LEU A 53 -5.84 -13.35 -15.81
N THR A 54 -6.25 -13.92 -16.95
CA THR A 54 -7.39 -13.44 -17.73
C THR A 54 -8.68 -13.44 -16.90
N ARG A 55 -8.94 -14.53 -16.15
CA ARG A 55 -10.11 -14.63 -15.28
C ARG A 55 -10.07 -13.67 -14.10
N LEU A 56 -8.89 -13.48 -13.49
CA LEU A 56 -8.70 -12.54 -12.39
C LEU A 56 -8.91 -11.09 -12.85
N VAL A 57 -8.38 -10.71 -14.01
CA VAL A 57 -8.57 -9.35 -14.58
C VAL A 57 -10.05 -9.10 -14.84
N ARG A 58 -10.76 -10.07 -15.43
CA ARG A 58 -12.22 -9.97 -15.63
C ARG A 58 -12.96 -9.81 -14.29
N LEU A 59 -12.65 -10.64 -13.30
CA LEU A 59 -13.26 -10.55 -11.97
C LEU A 59 -12.96 -9.20 -11.30
N ASN A 60 -11.76 -8.67 -11.47
CA ASN A 60 -11.39 -7.36 -10.95
C ASN A 60 -12.22 -6.24 -11.57
N HIS A 61 -12.44 -6.25 -12.89
CA HIS A 61 -13.32 -5.29 -13.54
C HIS A 61 -14.78 -5.38 -13.07
N GLU A 62 -15.28 -6.59 -12.83
CA GLU A 62 -16.62 -6.78 -12.24
C GLU A 62 -16.70 -6.18 -10.84
N ARG A 63 -15.70 -6.44 -9.99
CA ARG A 63 -15.64 -5.91 -8.63
C ARG A 63 -15.50 -4.40 -8.60
N ALA A 64 -14.65 -3.83 -9.46
CA ALA A 64 -14.50 -2.39 -9.57
C ALA A 64 -15.84 -1.69 -9.93
N ARG A 65 -16.66 -2.29 -10.80
CA ARG A 65 -17.99 -1.77 -11.12
C ARG A 65 -18.96 -1.88 -9.93
N GLU A 66 -18.94 -2.99 -9.21
CA GLU A 66 -19.74 -3.17 -7.99
C GLU A 66 -19.36 -2.13 -6.92
N GLU A 67 -18.06 -1.92 -6.72
CA GLU A 67 -17.52 -0.95 -5.75
C GLU A 67 -17.89 0.49 -6.13
N GLN A 68 -17.81 0.85 -7.42
CA GLN A 68 -18.26 2.15 -7.91
C GLN A 68 -19.76 2.36 -7.72
N ALA A 69 -20.55 1.29 -7.75
CA ALA A 69 -21.97 1.31 -7.39
C ALA A 69 -22.22 1.33 -5.87
N GLY A 70 -21.17 1.34 -5.04
CA GLY A 70 -21.24 1.33 -3.58
C GLY A 70 -21.42 -0.05 -2.95
N HIS A 71 -21.24 -1.13 -3.72
CA HIS A 71 -21.39 -2.51 -3.27
C HIS A 71 -20.03 -3.19 -3.11
N VAL A 72 -19.54 -3.31 -1.87
CA VAL A 72 -18.33 -4.07 -1.55
C VAL A 72 -18.70 -5.47 -1.05
N ARG A 73 -18.19 -6.51 -1.71
CA ARG A 73 -18.42 -7.92 -1.37
C ARG A 73 -17.28 -8.49 -0.50
N TYR A 74 -17.45 -8.46 0.81
CA TYR A 74 -16.51 -9.02 1.78
C TYR A 74 -16.64 -10.55 1.89
N LEU A 75 -15.50 -11.24 2.03
CA LEU A 75 -15.46 -12.69 2.27
C LEU A 75 -16.20 -13.10 3.56
N ARG A 76 -16.25 -12.20 4.54
CA ARG A 76 -17.07 -12.36 5.75
C ARG A 76 -18.19 -11.32 5.75
N PRO A 77 -19.45 -11.71 5.51
CA PRO A 77 -20.58 -10.78 5.49
C PRO A 77 -20.75 -9.97 6.78
N ALA A 78 -20.30 -10.51 7.92
CA ALA A 78 -20.29 -9.78 9.21
C ALA A 78 -19.39 -8.51 9.20
N TYR A 79 -18.42 -8.44 8.29
CA TYR A 79 -17.54 -7.28 8.07
C TYR A 79 -18.07 -6.36 6.98
N GLN A 80 -19.18 -6.71 6.34
CA GLN A 80 -19.85 -5.82 5.42
C GLN A 80 -20.28 -4.59 6.21
N ALA A 81 -19.70 -3.45 5.84
CA ALA A 81 -19.92 -2.18 6.49
C ALA A 81 -21.42 -1.87 6.54
N LYS A 82 -22.06 -2.12 7.69
CA LYS A 82 -23.37 -1.56 8.01
C LYS A 82 -23.17 -0.07 8.33
N GLY A 83 -22.93 0.74 7.30
CA GLY A 83 -22.92 2.21 7.42
C GLY A 83 -21.61 2.94 7.11
N ASN A 84 -20.51 2.26 6.77
CA ASN A 84 -19.30 2.96 6.31
C ASN A 84 -19.36 3.18 4.80
N LYS A 85 -20.00 4.29 4.38
CA LYS A 85 -19.55 4.99 3.18
C LYS A 85 -18.12 5.44 3.44
N GLU A 86 -17.18 4.86 2.70
CA GLU A 86 -15.91 5.46 2.32
C GLU A 86 -15.02 5.97 3.47
N GLN A 87 -14.23 5.04 4.03
CA GLN A 87 -12.82 5.35 4.28
C GLN A 87 -12.02 4.37 3.43
N GLY A 88 -11.77 4.78 2.19
CA GLY A 88 -10.84 4.09 1.31
C GLY A 88 -9.48 4.03 2.01
N ILE A 89 -9.02 2.81 2.28
CA ILE A 89 -7.59 2.59 2.48
C ILE A 89 -6.99 2.82 1.10
N GLY A 90 -6.48 4.03 0.88
CA GLY A 90 -5.93 4.48 -0.39
C GLY A 90 -4.74 3.63 -0.81
N ASN A 91 -5.02 2.60 -1.60
CA ASN A 91 -4.08 1.96 -2.52
C ASN A 91 -4.75 1.85 -3.90
N THR A 92 -5.28 2.96 -4.41
CA THR A 92 -5.50 3.11 -5.85
C THR A 92 -4.15 3.49 -6.46
N ALA A 93 -3.35 2.46 -6.77
CA ALA A 93 -2.36 2.59 -7.83
C ALA A 93 -3.13 2.62 -9.16
N THR A 94 -3.83 3.74 -9.41
CA THR A 94 -4.25 4.12 -10.75
C THR A 94 -2.99 4.49 -11.50
N GLN A 95 -2.53 3.57 -12.37
CA GLN A 95 -1.59 3.93 -13.42
C GLN A 95 -2.21 5.04 -14.25
N ALA A 96 -1.69 6.24 -14.00
CA ALA A 96 -1.39 7.29 -14.95
C ALA A 96 -2.20 7.25 -16.25
N ASP A 97 -3.24 8.08 -16.29
CA ASP A 97 -3.51 8.85 -17.49
C ASP A 97 -3.13 10.31 -17.21
N LEU A 98 -2.23 10.81 -18.06
CA LEU A 98 -1.69 12.14 -18.04
C LEU A 98 -2.79 13.16 -18.37
N ALA A 99 -3.23 13.92 -17.38
CA ALA A 99 -3.92 15.18 -17.63
C ALA A 99 -3.32 16.29 -16.76
N LEU A 100 -2.64 17.18 -17.46
CA LEU A 100 -1.98 18.38 -16.98
C LEU A 100 -2.87 19.28 -16.11
N ALA A 101 -2.21 19.88 -15.12
CA ALA A 101 -2.51 21.19 -14.53
C ALA A 101 -3.86 21.37 -13.83
N ALA A 102 -3.85 21.16 -12.51
CA ALA A 102 -4.68 21.93 -11.60
C ALA A 102 -3.75 22.72 -10.67
N SER A 103 -3.64 24.03 -10.93
CA SER A 103 -2.99 24.98 -10.03
C SER A 103 -3.54 24.84 -8.62
N PRO A 104 -2.70 24.88 -7.57
CA PRO A 104 -3.18 24.78 -6.19
C PRO A 104 -4.07 26.00 -5.88
N VAL A 105 -5.31 25.72 -5.50
CA VAL A 105 -6.22 26.71 -4.93
C VAL A 105 -5.63 27.10 -3.56
N PRO A 106 -5.39 28.38 -3.26
CA PRO A 106 -4.78 28.77 -1.99
C PRO A 106 -5.79 28.55 -0.86
N SER A 107 -5.66 27.44 -0.13
CA SER A 107 -6.31 27.23 1.15
C SER A 107 -5.78 28.27 2.14
N ALA A 108 -6.69 28.94 2.85
CA ALA A 108 -6.33 29.97 3.82
C ALA A 108 -5.37 29.40 4.88
N PRO A 109 -4.26 30.10 5.19
CA PRO A 109 -3.20 29.55 6.03
C PRO A 109 -3.71 29.25 7.44
N ILE A 110 -3.40 28.05 7.93
CA ILE A 110 -3.83 27.50 9.22
C ILE A 110 -3.04 28.20 10.33
N PRO A 111 -3.65 28.57 11.48
CA PRO A 111 -2.89 29.11 12.61
C PRO A 111 -1.89 28.07 13.13
N PHE A 112 -0.64 28.48 13.33
CA PHE A 112 0.38 27.58 13.88
C PHE A 112 0.13 27.35 15.38
N PRO A 113 -0.01 26.08 15.83
CA PRO A 113 -0.22 25.79 17.24
C PRO A 113 0.93 26.29 18.12
N THR A 114 0.64 26.67 19.36
CA THR A 114 1.68 27.06 20.34
C THR A 114 2.23 25.88 21.14
N GLU A 115 1.43 24.82 21.29
CA GLU A 115 1.79 23.59 22.00
C GLU A 115 2.68 22.67 21.15
N LEU A 116 3.77 22.14 21.74
CA LEU A 116 4.80 21.41 21.00
C LEU A 116 4.26 20.11 20.38
N ALA A 117 3.44 19.36 21.13
CA ALA A 117 2.84 18.14 20.60
C ALA A 117 1.92 18.41 19.39
N GLN A 118 1.15 19.51 19.45
CA GLN A 118 0.28 19.93 18.36
C GLN A 118 1.06 20.46 17.16
N GLN A 119 2.19 21.15 17.38
CA GLN A 119 3.10 21.57 16.33
C GLN A 119 3.66 20.36 15.57
N MET A 120 4.13 19.34 16.29
CA MET A 120 4.68 18.11 15.69
C MET A 120 3.61 17.37 14.86
N GLN A 121 2.39 17.28 15.38
CA GLN A 121 1.26 16.67 14.65
C GLN A 121 0.89 17.47 13.40
N ALA A 122 0.77 18.80 13.51
CA ALA A 122 0.42 19.66 12.38
C ALA A 122 1.48 19.60 11.26
N LEU A 123 2.76 19.54 11.60
CA LEU A 123 3.84 19.41 10.62
C LEU A 123 3.84 18.05 9.91
N ARG A 124 3.62 16.96 10.65
CA ARG A 124 3.48 15.63 10.06
C ARG A 124 2.29 15.55 9.12
N ASP A 125 1.15 16.08 9.53
CA ASP A 125 -0.08 16.06 8.72
C ASP A 125 0.10 16.93 7.46
N ALA A 126 0.81 18.07 7.56
CA ALA A 126 1.15 18.92 6.41
C ALA A 126 2.06 18.21 5.38
N VAL A 127 3.08 17.46 5.84
CA VAL A 127 3.95 16.67 4.96
C VAL A 127 3.19 15.49 4.35
N GLY A 128 2.35 14.81 5.14
CA GLY A 128 1.51 13.70 4.68
C GLY A 128 0.47 14.11 3.64
N GLN A 129 -0.16 15.28 3.80
CA GLN A 129 -1.15 15.80 2.84
C GLN A 129 -0.53 16.25 1.52
N ALA A 130 0.75 16.64 1.51
CA ALA A 130 1.41 17.07 0.28
C ALA A 130 1.60 15.91 -0.72
N GLY A 131 1.68 14.66 -0.25
CA GLY A 131 1.83 13.47 -1.09
C GLY A 131 3.12 13.43 -1.93
N GLN A 132 4.00 14.42 -1.79
CA GLN A 132 5.27 14.57 -2.48
C GLN A 132 6.32 15.12 -1.49
N PRO A 133 7.63 14.91 -1.77
CA PRO A 133 8.69 15.48 -0.95
C PRO A 133 8.59 17.02 -0.90
N VAL A 134 8.48 17.57 0.32
CA VAL A 134 8.32 19.02 0.56
C VAL A 134 9.48 19.58 1.35
N THR A 135 9.90 20.79 1.00
CA THR A 135 10.92 21.55 1.74
C THR A 135 10.33 22.20 3.00
N ALA A 136 11.17 22.50 3.98
CA ALA A 136 10.75 23.21 5.19
C ALA A 136 10.09 24.58 4.88
N ALA A 137 10.51 25.26 3.80
CA ALA A 137 9.91 26.51 3.36
C ALA A 137 8.48 26.31 2.82
N GLN A 138 8.24 25.24 2.05
CA GLN A 138 6.92 24.90 1.54
C GLN A 138 5.96 24.49 2.68
N VAL A 139 6.45 23.75 3.67
CA VAL A 139 5.67 23.41 4.86
C VAL A 139 5.34 24.68 5.67
N ALA A 140 6.32 25.55 5.91
CA ALA A 140 6.10 26.80 6.65
C ALA A 140 5.08 27.74 5.97
N ALA A 141 5.02 27.75 4.64
CA ALA A 141 4.07 28.56 3.87
C ALA A 141 2.59 28.19 4.10
N GLN A 142 2.31 26.98 4.58
CA GLN A 142 0.95 26.53 4.90
C GLN A 142 0.42 27.12 6.21
N PHE A 143 1.32 27.64 7.06
CA PHE A 143 0.99 28.14 8.39
C PHE A 143 1.09 29.67 8.48
N ARG A 144 0.18 30.30 9.25
CA ARG A 144 0.26 31.76 9.49
C ARG A 144 1.43 32.10 10.40
N ARG A 145 2.25 33.06 9.94
CA ARG A 145 3.31 33.73 10.73
C ARG A 145 4.43 32.80 11.20
N VAL A 146 4.75 31.76 10.42
CA VAL A 146 5.85 30.84 10.71
C VAL A 146 6.93 30.96 9.64
N LYS A 147 8.19 30.94 10.07
CA LYS A 147 9.36 30.92 9.20
C LYS A 147 9.94 29.51 9.12
N ALA A 148 10.59 29.19 8.00
CA ALA A 148 11.27 27.91 7.79
C ALA A 148 12.25 27.57 8.92
N ASP A 149 12.96 28.55 9.48
CA ASP A 149 13.94 28.35 10.57
C ASP A 149 13.34 27.75 11.83
N LYS A 150 12.06 28.00 12.11
CA LYS A 150 11.36 27.39 13.27
C LYS A 150 10.85 25.99 12.98
N VAL A 151 10.53 25.70 11.73
CA VAL A 151 9.92 24.43 11.31
C VAL A 151 10.97 23.36 11.05
N LEU A 152 12.11 23.75 10.48
CA LEU A 152 13.22 22.85 10.17
C LEU A 152 13.67 21.99 11.36
N PRO A 153 13.93 22.52 12.57
CA PRO A 153 14.33 21.68 13.70
C PRO A 153 13.25 20.68 14.10
N LEU A 154 11.96 21.04 13.97
CA LEU A 154 10.84 20.14 14.28
C LEU A 154 10.65 19.05 13.22
N LEU A 155 10.89 19.37 11.95
CA LEU A 155 10.90 18.36 10.88
C LEU A 155 12.09 17.40 11.04
N ASN A 156 13.26 17.91 11.44
CA ASN A 156 14.43 17.08 11.73
C ASN A 156 14.19 16.14 12.91
N THR A 157 13.51 16.58 13.98
CA THR A 157 13.16 15.68 15.08
C THR A 157 12.14 14.62 14.64
N LEU A 158 11.15 14.97 13.81
CA LEU A 158 10.23 13.98 13.22
C LEU A 158 10.96 12.97 12.34
N ALA A 159 11.94 13.41 11.55
CA ALA A 159 12.77 12.53 10.74
C ALA A 159 13.66 11.62 11.61
N ALA A 160 14.26 12.16 12.68
CA ALA A 160 15.05 11.37 13.62
C ALA A 160 14.21 10.31 14.35
N LEU A 161 12.93 10.59 14.61
CA LEU A 161 11.97 9.64 15.16
C LEU A 161 11.41 8.65 14.12
N SER A 162 11.91 8.68 12.87
CA SER A 162 11.44 7.86 11.75
C SER A 162 9.93 8.02 11.45
N LEU A 163 9.36 9.17 11.80
CA LEU A 163 7.97 9.54 11.48
C LEU A 163 7.85 10.26 10.13
N LEU A 164 8.97 10.73 9.60
CA LEU A 164 9.12 11.31 8.27
C LEU A 164 10.45 10.81 7.69
N ARG A 165 10.55 10.80 6.37
CA ARG A 165 11.80 10.52 5.66
C ARG A 165 12.39 11.80 5.09
N GLU A 166 13.64 12.07 5.41
CA GLU A 166 14.44 13.09 4.73
C GLU A 166 15.04 12.51 3.45
N THR A 167 14.97 13.27 2.36
CA THR A 167 15.56 12.93 1.07
C THR A 167 16.93 13.59 0.93
N ALA A 168 17.78 13.09 0.02
CA ALA A 168 19.11 13.65 -0.23
C ALA A 168 19.10 15.12 -0.70
N ALA A 169 17.94 15.64 -1.12
CA ALA A 169 17.73 17.03 -1.53
C ALA A 169 17.25 17.95 -0.37
N GLY A 170 17.24 17.46 0.88
CA GLY A 170 16.76 18.22 2.05
C GLY A 170 15.24 18.43 2.08
N GLN A 171 14.49 17.53 1.45
CA GLN A 171 13.02 17.52 1.43
C GLN A 171 12.50 16.41 2.34
N PHE A 172 11.33 16.62 2.94
CA PHE A 172 10.66 15.69 3.84
C PHE A 172 9.49 15.02 3.12
N ALA A 173 9.39 13.70 3.28
CA ALA A 173 8.31 12.87 2.78
C ALA A 173 7.70 12.06 3.94
N PRO A 174 6.43 11.62 3.83
CA PRO A 174 5.83 10.71 4.80
C PRO A 174 6.56 9.35 4.83
#